data_AF-A0A7G8BUD3-F1
#
_entry.id   AF-A0A7G8BUD3-F1
#
_cell.length_a   1.000
_cell.length_b   1.000
_cell.length_c   1.000
_cell.angle_alpha   90.00
_cell.angle_beta   90.00
_cell.angle_gamma   90.00
#
_symmetry.space_group_name_H-M   'P 1'
#
loop_
_entity.id
_entity.type
_entity.pdbx_description
1 polymer ?
#
loop_
_entity_poly.entity_id
_entity_poly.type
_entity_poly.pdbx_seq_one_letter_code
_entity_poly.pdbx_strand_id
1 'polypeptide(L)'
;MNALKEQPVLPIADPVAFGSVKTAIESSFSTGKVAEFLRSLDRQGVRIREFEDVLRRGLLGKKTAGDYAALSAGDQGQLREFYLASLERVAPELRQKFFRLYAYY
;
A
#
# COMPACT_ATOMS: atom_id res chain seq x y z
N MET A 1 -27.68 -25.28 2.62
CA MET A 1 -27.71 -23.88 3.08
C MET A 1 -26.28 -23.47 3.38
N ASN A 2 -25.67 -22.63 2.55
CA ASN A 2 -24.30 -22.15 2.75
C ASN A 2 -24.32 -21.08 3.84
N ALA A 3 -23.71 -21.36 5.00
CA ALA A 3 -23.48 -20.37 6.03
C ALA A 3 -22.39 -19.41 5.54
N LEU A 4 -22.79 -18.27 5.00
CA LEU A 4 -21.94 -17.10 4.85
C LEU A 4 -21.52 -16.69 6.27
N LYS A 5 -20.32 -17.12 6.68
CA LYS A 5 -19.71 -16.61 7.91
C LYS A 5 -19.42 -15.14 7.66
N GLU A 6 -20.26 -14.26 8.18
CA GLU A 6 -19.93 -12.85 8.34
C GLU A 6 -18.63 -12.79 9.14
N GLN A 7 -17.53 -12.44 8.47
CA GLN A 7 -16.29 -12.18 9.17
C GLN A 7 -16.53 -10.98 10.08
N PRO A 8 -16.26 -11.07 11.39
CA PRO A 8 -16.39 -9.93 12.27
C PRO A 8 -15.47 -8.83 11.74
N VAL A 9 -16.03 -7.64 11.51
CA VAL A 9 -15.24 -6.44 11.26
C VAL A 9 -14.46 -6.19 12.55
N LEU A 10 -13.18 -6.57 12.56
CA LEU A 10 -12.32 -6.30 13.70
C LEU A 10 -12.23 -4.79 13.88
N PRO A 11 -12.55 -4.25 15.07
CA PRO A 11 -12.43 -2.83 15.32
C PRO A 11 -10.95 -2.42 15.18
N ILE A 12 -10.70 -1.35 14.44
CA ILE A 12 -9.36 -0.78 14.27
C ILE A 12 -8.89 -0.29 15.64
N ALA A 13 -7.73 -0.77 16.10
CA ALA A 13 -7.24 -0.50 17.45
C ALA A 13 -6.73 0.95 17.61
N ASP A 14 -6.07 1.48 16.58
CA ASP A 14 -5.64 2.89 16.50
C ASP A 14 -6.16 3.52 15.19
N PRO A 15 -7.36 4.13 15.20
CA PRO A 15 -7.95 4.73 14.01
C PRO A 15 -7.13 5.90 13.43
N VAL A 16 -6.34 6.59 14.26
CA VAL A 16 -5.56 7.76 13.82
C VAL A 16 -4.34 7.31 13.04
N ALA A 17 -3.54 6.38 13.59
CA ALA A 17 -2.40 5.82 12.89
C ALA A 17 -2.85 5.07 11.62
N PHE A 18 -3.94 4.30 11.71
CA PHE A 18 -4.50 3.58 10.56
C PHE A 18 -4.94 4.53 9.46
N GLY A 19 -5.70 5.57 9.81
CA GLY A 19 -6.16 6.58 8.87
C GLY A 19 -4.99 7.31 8.19
N SER A 20 -3.96 7.67 8.95
CA SER A 20 -2.74 8.30 8.43
C SER A 20 -2.08 7.45 7.33
N VAL A 21 -1.86 6.15 7.61
CA VAL A 21 -1.26 5.24 6.62
C VAL A 21 -2.17 5.03 5.41
N LYS A 22 -3.48 4.84 5.64
CA LYS A 22 -4.46 4.68 4.55
C LYS A 22 -4.45 5.89 3.61
N THR A 23 -4.48 7.11 4.16
CA THR A 23 -4.44 8.35 3.37
C THR A 23 -3.12 8.51 2.61
N ALA A 24 -1.99 8.08 3.18
CA ALA A 24 -0.71 8.09 2.48
C ALA A 24 -0.70 7.14 1.27
N ILE A 25 -1.30 5.95 1.41
CA ILE A 25 -1.50 4.98 0.32
C ILE A 25 -2.42 5.58 -0.75
N GLU A 26 -3.60 6.06 -0.38
CA GLU A 26 -4.57 6.67 -1.31
C GLU A 26 -3.96 7.85 -2.08
N SER A 27 -3.23 8.72 -1.38
CA SER A 27 -2.54 9.85 -1.99
C SER A 27 -1.53 9.38 -3.04
N SER A 28 -0.72 8.38 -2.72
CA SER A 28 0.31 7.85 -3.62
C SER A 28 -0.29 7.20 -4.88
N PHE A 29 -1.46 6.56 -4.76
CA PHE A 29 -2.15 5.93 -5.89
C PHE A 29 -3.15 6.84 -6.61
N SER A 30 -3.35 8.08 -6.16
CA SER A 30 -4.22 9.03 -6.84
C SER A 30 -3.74 9.33 -8.26
N THR A 31 -4.66 9.63 -9.18
CA THR A 31 -4.40 9.87 -10.60
C THR A 31 -3.29 10.89 -10.86
N GLY A 32 -3.18 11.92 -10.00
CA GLY A 32 -2.15 12.97 -10.13
C GLY A 32 -0.77 12.60 -9.58
N LYS A 33 -0.63 11.54 -8.78
CA LYS A 33 0.62 11.20 -8.06
C LYS A 33 1.17 9.82 -8.37
N VAL A 34 0.35 8.89 -8.84
CA VAL A 34 0.75 7.49 -9.07
C VAL A 34 1.94 7.34 -10.02
N ALA A 35 2.03 8.16 -11.07
CA ALA A 35 3.16 8.11 -12.00
C ALA A 35 4.47 8.59 -11.37
N GLU A 36 4.42 9.56 -10.45
CA GLU A 36 5.58 10.03 -9.70
C GLU A 36 6.00 9.01 -8.64
N PHE A 37 5.03 8.43 -7.95
CA PHE A 37 5.26 7.34 -7.00
C PHE A 37 5.93 6.12 -7.66
N LEU A 38 5.42 5.67 -8.81
CA LEU A 38 6.07 4.60 -9.59
C LEU A 38 7.50 4.96 -9.99
N ARG A 39 7.74 6.21 -10.39
CA ARG A 39 9.08 6.68 -10.74
C ARG A 39 10.03 6.69 -9.54
N SER A 40 9.55 7.02 -8.34
CA SER A 40 10.39 7.02 -7.14
C SER A 40 10.80 5.60 -6.74
N LEU A 41 9.90 4.62 -6.89
CA LEU A 41 10.19 3.19 -6.73
C LEU A 41 11.26 2.72 -7.72
N ASP A 42 11.09 3.04 -9.00
CA ASP A 42 12.02 2.67 -10.09
C ASP A 42 13.43 3.23 -9.86
N ARG A 43 13.53 4.51 -9.48
CA ARG A 43 14.81 5.14 -9.13
C ARG A 43 15.54 4.46 -7.98
N GLN A 44 14.80 3.88 -7.04
CA GLN A 44 15.37 3.20 -5.88
C GLN A 44 15.51 1.68 -6.05
N GLY A 45 15.10 1.14 -7.20
CA GLY A 45 15.13 -0.30 -7.47
C GLY A 45 14.19 -1.10 -6.57
N VAL A 46 13.07 -0.51 -6.13
CA VAL A 46 12.14 -1.12 -5.19
C VAL A 46 10.97 -1.72 -5.94
N ARG A 47 10.75 -3.02 -5.79
CA ARG A 47 9.58 -3.69 -6.36
C ARG A 47 8.32 -3.20 -5.68
N ILE A 48 7.32 -2.80 -6.45
CA ILE A 48 6.09 -2.20 -5.90
C ILE A 48 5.27 -3.18 -5.06
N ARG A 49 5.43 -4.50 -5.24
CA ARG A 49 4.75 -5.49 -4.39
C ARG A 49 5.39 -5.66 -3.01
N GLU A 50 6.62 -5.21 -2.81
CA GLU A 50 7.36 -5.34 -1.55
C GLU A 50 6.97 -4.23 -0.58
N PHE A 51 5.72 -4.25 -0.12
CA PHE A 51 5.12 -3.17 0.67
C PHE A 51 5.99 -2.71 1.86
N GLU A 52 6.58 -3.65 2.60
CA GLU A 52 7.46 -3.31 3.73
C GLU A 52 8.74 -2.58 3.29
N ASP A 53 9.30 -2.91 2.12
CA ASP A 53 10.46 -2.19 1.59
C ASP A 53 10.08 -0.77 1.15
N VAL A 54 8.90 -0.63 0.53
CA VAL A 54 8.32 0.68 0.18
C VAL A 54 8.16 1.56 1.42
N LEU A 55 7.61 1.01 2.51
CA LEU A 55 7.46 1.70 3.79
C LEU A 55 8.82 2.07 4.38
N ARG A 56 9.73 1.11 4.52
CA ARG A 56 11.05 1.29 5.12
C ARG A 56 11.90 2.35 4.40
N ARG A 57 11.74 2.47 3.09
CA ARG A 57 12.42 3.50 2.26
C ARG A 57 11.72 4.86 2.28
N GLY A 58 10.60 4.99 3.00
CA GLY A 58 9.84 6.23 3.15
C GLY A 58 9.13 6.66 1.87
N LEU A 59 8.88 5.73 0.94
CA LEU A 59 8.30 6.03 -0.37
C LEU A 59 6.80 6.37 -0.32
N LEU A 60 6.13 5.99 0.78
CA LEU A 60 4.79 6.43 1.14
C LEU A 60 4.80 7.64 2.10
N GLY A 61 5.95 8.29 2.27
CA GLY A 61 6.18 9.32 3.28
C GLY A 61 6.96 8.79 4.49
N LYS A 62 7.88 9.61 5.01
CA LYS A 62 8.83 9.20 6.06
C LYS A 62 8.16 8.80 7.39
N LYS A 63 7.04 9.45 7.74
CA LYS A 63 6.28 9.17 8.97
C LYS A 63 5.48 7.87 8.87
N THR A 64 5.07 7.49 7.65
CA THR A 64 4.16 6.37 7.39
C THR A 64 4.72 5.04 7.90
N ALA A 65 6.03 4.82 7.84
CA ALA A 65 6.65 3.60 8.39
C ALA A 65 6.47 3.49 9.92
N GLY A 66 6.60 4.60 10.65
CA GLY A 66 6.39 4.62 12.10
C GLY A 66 4.92 4.45 12.47
N ASP A 67 4.03 5.13 11.75
CA ASP A 67 2.58 4.98 11.95
C ASP A 67 2.13 3.54 11.69
N TYR A 68 2.66 2.89 10.64
CA TYR A 68 2.37 1.49 10.35
C TYR A 68 2.93 0.54 11.41
N ALA A 69 4.16 0.76 11.86
CA ALA A 69 4.81 -0.09 12.87
C ALA A 69 4.11 -0.04 14.25
N ALA A 70 3.41 1.06 14.56
CA ALA A 70 2.63 1.21 15.79
C ALA A 70 1.30 0.44 15.79
N LEU A 71 0.83 -0.01 14.63
CA LEU A 71 -0.44 -0.71 14.49
C LEU A 71 -0.38 -2.16 14.98
N SER A 72 -1.56 -2.70 15.32
CA SER A 72 -1.73 -4.12 15.58
C SER A 72 -1.42 -4.94 14.32
N ALA A 73 -1.04 -6.21 14.47
CA ALA A 73 -0.80 -7.10 13.33
C ALA A 73 -2.04 -7.24 12.40
N GLY A 74 -3.25 -7.17 12.97
CA GLY A 74 -4.50 -7.20 12.19
C GLY A 74 -4.67 -5.96 11.33
N ASP A 75 -4.47 -4.78 11.90
CA ASP A 75 -4.54 -3.49 11.21
C ASP A 75 -3.44 -3.36 10.13
N GLN A 76 -2.23 -3.84 10.45
CA GLN A 76 -1.12 -3.93 9.51
C GLN A 76 -1.48 -4.80 8.30
N GLY A 77 -2.11 -5.95 8.53
CA GLY A 77 -2.60 -6.84 7.48
C GLY A 77 -3.62 -6.15 6.56
N GLN A 78 -4.62 -5.49 7.15
CA GLN A 78 -5.65 -4.77 6.39
C GLN A 78 -5.07 -3.67 5.48
N LEU A 79 -4.11 -2.88 5.97
CA LEU A 79 -3.48 -1.83 5.17
C LEU A 79 -2.57 -2.38 4.08
N ARG A 80 -1.89 -3.51 4.35
CA ARG A 80 -1.09 -4.20 3.34
C ARG A 80 -1.98 -4.72 2.21
N GLU A 81 -3.10 -5.34 2.53
CA GLU A 81 -4.09 -5.77 1.54
C GLU A 81 -4.66 -4.59 0.76
N PHE A 82 -5.01 -3.49 1.45
CA PHE A 82 -5.47 -2.26 0.81
C PHE A 82 -4.44 -1.67 -0.16
N TYR A 83 -3.16 -1.68 0.20
CA TYR A 83 -2.07 -1.27 -0.69
C TYR A 83 -1.98 -2.14 -1.94
N LEU A 84 -2.02 -3.47 -1.77
CA LEU A 84 -1.97 -4.43 -2.90
C LEU A 84 -3.20 -4.31 -3.81
N ALA A 85 -4.39 -4.11 -3.24
CA ALA A 85 -5.59 -3.82 -4.02
C ALA A 85 -5.52 -2.46 -4.76
N SER A 86 -4.84 -1.46 -4.17
CA SER A 86 -4.61 -0.17 -4.84
C SER A 86 -3.64 -0.31 -6.00
N LEU A 87 -2.59 -1.12 -5.83
CA LEU A 87 -1.69 -1.52 -6.90
C LEU A 87 -2.44 -2.18 -8.06
N GLU A 88 -3.45 -2.99 -7.72
CA GLU A 88 -4.28 -3.68 -8.70
C GLU A 88 -5.09 -2.77 -9.61
N ARG A 89 -5.34 -1.53 -9.19
CA ARG A 89 -6.13 -0.53 -9.92
C ARG A 89 -5.29 0.46 -10.73
N VAL A 90 -3.96 0.35 -10.69
CA VAL A 90 -3.08 1.22 -11.50
C VAL A 90 -3.37 1.03 -12.98
N ALA A 91 -3.50 2.14 -13.71
CA ALA A 91 -3.80 2.15 -15.13
C ALA A 91 -2.83 1.24 -15.94
N PRO A 92 -3.32 0.44 -16.90
CA PRO A 92 -2.49 -0.50 -17.67
C PRO A 92 -1.28 0.15 -18.35
N GLU A 93 -1.42 1.39 -18.83
CA GLU A 93 -0.36 2.13 -19.52
C GLU A 93 0.81 2.44 -18.58
N LEU A 94 0.51 2.77 -17.32
CA LEU A 94 1.53 2.99 -16.29
C LEU A 94 2.19 1.68 -15.88
N ARG A 95 1.41 0.60 -15.75
CA ARG A 95 1.96 -0.73 -15.46
C ARG A 95 2.90 -1.21 -16.54
N GLN A 96 2.54 -1.01 -17.81
CA GLN A 96 3.41 -1.35 -18.93
C GLN A 96 4.68 -0.49 -18.93
N LYS A 97 4.55 0.82 -18.68
CA LYS A 97 5.70 1.73 -18.60
C LYS A 97 6.68 1.36 -17.49
N PHE A 98 6.17 0.96 -16.33
CA PHE A 98 6.96 0.60 -15.14
C PHE A 98 6.98 -0.91 -14.88
N PHE A 99 6.89 -1.74 -15.92
CA PHE A 99 6.65 -3.19 -15.78
C PHE A 99 7.67 -3.91 -14.90
N ARG A 100 8.92 -3.44 -14.84
CA ARG A 100 9.99 -4.03 -14.02
C ARG A 100 9.66 -3.97 -12.52
N LEU A 101 8.90 -2.97 -12.06
CA LEU A 101 8.46 -2.89 -10.67
C LEU A 101 7.51 -4.04 -10.30
N TYR A 102 6.81 -4.58 -11.30
CA TYR A 102 5.81 -5.63 -11.17
C TYR A 102 6.35 -7.03 -11.51
N ALA A 103 7.57 -7.14 -12.01
CA ALA A 103 8.17 -8.42 -12.38
C ALA A 103 8.66 -9.20 -11.14
N TYR A 104 8.69 -10.54 -11.26
CA TYR A 104 9.11 -11.42 -10.17
C TYR A 104 10.60 -11.80 -10.21
N TYR A 105 11.31 -11.53 -11.32
CA TYR A 105 12.73 -11.87 -11.51
C TYR A 105 13.43 -10.81 -12.36
#